data_AF-A0A7W7DM26-F1
#
_entry.id   AF-A0A7W7DM26-F1
#
_cell.length_a   1.000
_cell.length_b   1.000
_cell.length_c   1.000
_cell.angle_alpha   90.00
_cell.angle_beta   90.00
_cell.angle_gamma   90.00
#
_symmetry.space_group_name_H-M   'P 1'
#
loop_
_entity.id
_entity.type
_entity.pdbx_description
1 polymer ?
#
loop_
_entity_poly.entity_id
_entity_poly.type
_entity_poly.pdbx_seq_one_letter_code
_entity_poly.pdbx_strand_id
1 'polypeptide(L)'
;MSGRTGETPDRTPGLTLVSGQGKPYRFDPGTLCLELTVTGGPGAFARWEVLHEPADLVTWAGRSRLPDGLDLTVTAAELERARTLRDAVFLLAADRAHGRPLRAAQLDVVNAAAATPPLVARITPDGTRAWAPGATGTQLLATVARDAIDLFTGPHADRVRECGAHTCHLLFVDTSRPGRRRWCAMEHCGNREKVRAHRARHAATEP
;
A
#
# COMPACT_ATOMS: atom_id res chain seq x y z
N MET A 1 38.91 -18.96 3.18
CA MET A 1 38.24 -17.72 2.76
C MET A 1 36.86 -18.10 2.26
N SER A 2 35.83 -17.96 3.10
CA SER A 2 34.44 -18.24 2.73
C SER A 2 33.61 -17.05 3.19
N GLY A 3 33.37 -16.14 2.26
CA GLY A 3 32.53 -14.96 2.47
C GLY A 3 31.08 -15.41 2.53
N ARG A 4 30.47 -15.27 3.70
CA ARG A 4 29.02 -15.44 3.88
C ARG A 4 28.32 -14.44 2.97
N THR A 5 27.57 -14.98 1.99
CA THR A 5 26.49 -14.28 1.31
C THR A 5 25.58 -13.67 2.37
N GLY A 6 25.52 -12.33 2.40
CA GLY A 6 24.54 -11.61 3.19
C GLY A 6 23.16 -11.93 2.64
N GLU A 7 22.55 -12.97 3.18
CA GLU A 7 21.14 -13.27 3.00
C GLU A 7 20.37 -12.04 3.49
N THR A 8 19.81 -11.27 2.55
CA THR A 8 18.88 -10.21 2.88
C THR A 8 17.73 -10.89 3.59
N PRO A 9 17.43 -10.57 4.86
CA PRO A 9 16.39 -11.27 5.60
C PRO A 9 15.12 -11.21 4.76
N ASP A 10 14.48 -12.37 4.57
CA ASP A 10 13.21 -12.51 3.86
C ASP A 10 12.16 -11.63 4.55
N ARG A 11 12.10 -10.36 4.14
CA ARG A 11 11.09 -9.41 4.60
C ARG A 11 9.80 -9.92 3.99
N THR A 12 9.05 -10.66 4.78
CA THR A 12 7.66 -10.98 4.45
C THR A 12 7.01 -9.65 4.01
N PRO A 13 6.41 -9.54 2.82
CA PRO A 13 5.88 -8.27 2.34
C PRO A 13 4.76 -7.72 3.23
N GLY A 14 4.63 -6.40 3.35
CA GLY A 14 3.54 -5.74 4.08
C GLY A 14 3.96 -4.88 5.28
N LEU A 15 2.97 -4.17 5.82
CA LEU A 15 3.11 -3.12 6.82
C LEU A 15 2.52 -3.56 8.17
N THR A 16 3.06 -3.01 9.25
CA THR A 16 2.46 -3.13 10.59
C THR A 16 1.49 -1.97 10.80
N LEU A 17 0.21 -2.29 10.96
CA LEU A 17 -0.84 -1.33 11.28
C LEU A 17 -1.28 -1.49 12.74
N VAL A 18 -1.87 -0.44 13.30
CA VAL A 18 -2.44 -0.45 14.64
C VAL A 18 -3.96 -0.36 14.54
N SER A 19 -4.67 -1.30 15.18
CA SER A 19 -6.14 -1.29 15.22
C SER A 19 -6.67 -0.15 16.11
N GLY A 20 -7.96 0.17 16.01
CA GLY A 20 -8.60 1.16 16.90
C GLY A 20 -8.54 0.80 18.40
N GLN A 21 -8.18 -0.44 18.75
CA GLN A 21 -7.93 -0.89 20.13
C GLN A 21 -6.44 -0.86 20.51
N GLY A 22 -5.57 -0.24 19.70
CA GLY A 22 -4.13 -0.17 19.95
C GLY A 22 -3.35 -1.46 19.64
N LYS A 23 -4.02 -2.53 19.18
CA LYS A 23 -3.34 -3.80 18.87
C LYS A 23 -2.67 -3.76 17.50
N PRO A 24 -1.36 -4.06 17.39
CA PRO A 24 -0.68 -4.17 16.11
C PRO A 24 -1.13 -5.42 15.35
N TYR A 25 -1.21 -5.32 14.03
CA TYR A 25 -1.47 -6.43 13.12
C TYR A 25 -0.76 -6.20 11.79
N ARG A 26 -0.53 -7.30 11.06
CA ARG A 26 0.16 -7.26 9.78
C ARG A 26 -0.82 -7.07 8.65
N PHE A 27 -0.47 -6.26 7.67
CA PHE A 27 -1.26 -6.05 6.48
C PHE A 27 -0.38 -5.95 5.25
N ASP A 28 -0.51 -6.91 4.34
CA ASP A 28 0.08 -6.83 3.01
C ASP A 28 -1.00 -6.46 1.99
N PRO A 29 -0.98 -5.24 1.44
CA PRO A 29 -1.89 -4.86 0.38
C PRO A 29 -1.50 -5.45 -0.98
N GLY A 30 -0.31 -6.06 -1.10
CA GLY A 30 0.15 -6.83 -2.25
C GLY A 30 0.97 -6.05 -3.29
N THR A 31 0.97 -4.72 -3.23
CA THR A 31 1.70 -3.86 -4.18
C THR A 31 2.06 -2.51 -3.57
N LEU A 32 3.06 -1.81 -4.14
CA LEU A 32 3.62 -0.58 -3.56
C LEU A 32 2.60 0.56 -3.54
N CYS A 33 1.81 0.73 -4.61
CA CYS A 33 0.84 1.82 -4.68
C CYS A 33 -0.26 1.69 -3.62
N LEU A 34 -0.67 0.47 -3.28
CA LEU A 34 -1.63 0.24 -2.22
C LEU A 34 -1.02 0.37 -0.81
N GLU A 35 0.30 0.18 -0.64
CA GLU A 35 1.00 0.53 0.61
C GLU A 35 0.94 2.03 0.92
N LEU A 36 0.84 2.89 -0.09
CA LEU A 36 0.67 4.33 0.14
C LEU A 36 -0.73 4.66 0.67
N THR A 37 -1.76 3.90 0.25
CA THR A 37 -3.17 4.16 0.61
C THR A 37 -3.50 3.96 2.10
N VAL A 38 -2.60 3.34 2.88
CA VAL A 38 -2.82 3.13 4.33
C VAL A 38 -2.42 4.34 5.18
N THR A 39 -1.81 5.35 4.56
CA THR A 39 -1.26 6.53 5.25
C THR A 39 -2.27 7.67 5.43
N GLY A 40 -3.54 7.44 5.08
CA GLY A 40 -4.60 8.44 5.12
C GLY A 40 -5.59 8.22 3.97
N GLY A 41 -6.27 9.27 3.53
CA GLY A 41 -7.12 9.22 2.35
C GLY A 41 -8.08 10.40 2.25
N PRO A 42 -8.93 10.43 1.21
CA PRO A 42 -9.82 11.55 0.94
C PRO A 42 -11.02 11.60 1.90
N GLY A 43 -11.57 12.80 2.12
CA GLY A 43 -12.80 13.00 2.88
C GLY A 43 -12.74 12.41 4.30
N ALA A 44 -13.66 11.50 4.63
CA ALA A 44 -13.72 10.87 5.95
C ALA A 44 -12.48 10.03 6.31
N PHE A 45 -11.64 9.68 5.33
CA PHE A 45 -10.40 8.94 5.55
C PHE A 45 -9.23 9.82 5.99
N ALA A 46 -9.35 11.16 5.87
CA ALA A 46 -8.32 12.11 6.30
C ALA A 46 -8.03 12.03 7.82
N ARG A 47 -8.98 11.50 8.61
CA ARG A 47 -8.76 11.22 10.04
C ARG A 47 -7.62 10.22 10.33
N TRP A 48 -7.18 9.48 9.31
CA TRP A 48 -6.07 8.51 9.39
C TRP A 48 -4.78 9.05 8.76
N GLU A 49 -4.71 10.35 8.46
CA GLU A 49 -3.50 10.98 7.93
C GLU A 49 -2.31 10.75 8.87
N VAL A 50 -1.19 10.31 8.30
CA VAL A 50 0.09 10.16 9.01
C VAL A 50 1.25 10.83 8.28
N LEU A 51 1.04 11.37 7.07
CA LEU A 51 2.04 12.09 6.30
C LEU A 51 1.91 13.57 6.60
N HIS A 52 2.31 14.04 7.77
CA HIS A 52 2.16 15.43 8.21
C HIS A 52 3.32 16.32 7.77
N GLU A 53 4.54 15.78 7.73
CA GLU A 53 5.76 16.46 7.32
C GLU A 53 6.59 15.61 6.34
N PRO A 54 7.55 16.19 5.58
CA PRO A 54 8.31 15.44 4.58
C PRO A 54 9.04 14.20 5.13
N ALA A 55 9.47 14.24 6.39
CA ALA A 55 10.11 13.12 7.07
C ALA A 55 9.19 11.90 7.24
N ASP A 56 7.87 12.10 7.29
CA ASP A 56 6.91 10.99 7.36
C ASP A 56 6.91 10.17 6.06
N LEU A 57 7.04 10.83 4.91
CA LEU A 57 7.12 10.13 3.61
C LEU A 57 8.44 9.36 3.47
N VAL A 58 9.53 9.91 4.00
CA VAL A 58 10.82 9.20 4.10
C VAL A 58 10.69 7.96 5.00
N THR A 59 10.05 8.11 6.16
CA THR A 59 9.78 7.01 7.08
C THR A 59 8.88 5.94 6.46
N TRP A 60 7.85 6.33 5.72
CA TRP A 60 6.99 5.41 4.98
C TRP A 60 7.79 4.66 3.91
N ALA A 61 8.62 5.34 3.12
CA ALA A 61 9.42 4.71 2.07
C ALA A 61 10.35 3.63 2.64
N GLY A 62 10.99 3.89 3.79
CA GLY A 62 11.83 2.91 4.50
C GLY A 62 11.07 1.72 5.09
N ARG A 63 9.76 1.85 5.32
CA ARG A 63 8.88 0.75 5.80
C ARG A 63 8.17 0.01 4.66
N SER A 64 8.06 0.64 3.49
CA SER A 64 7.45 0.07 2.29
C SER A 64 8.22 -1.15 1.77
N ARG A 65 7.64 -1.86 0.82
CA ARG A 65 8.28 -3.00 0.12
C ARG A 65 9.45 -2.62 -0.80
N LEU A 66 9.80 -1.33 -0.90
CA LEU A 66 11.02 -0.93 -1.59
C LEU A 66 12.24 -1.57 -0.91
N PRO A 67 13.25 -2.03 -1.69
CA PRO A 67 14.52 -2.44 -1.12
C PRO A 67 15.16 -1.34 -0.27
N ASP A 68 15.83 -1.75 0.80
CA ASP A 68 16.48 -0.86 1.76
C ASP A 68 17.61 -0.01 1.13
N GLY A 69 18.13 0.96 1.88
CA GLY A 69 19.25 1.81 1.46
C GLY A 69 18.86 2.94 0.51
N LEU A 70 17.59 3.34 0.49
CA LEU A 70 17.13 4.49 -0.29
C LEU A 70 17.51 5.79 0.43
N ASP A 71 18.45 6.54 -0.13
CA ASP A 71 18.79 7.90 0.28
C ASP A 71 17.81 8.90 -0.35
N LEU A 72 16.74 9.24 0.40
CA LEU A 72 15.58 9.99 -0.08
C LEU A 72 15.50 11.37 0.57
N THR A 73 15.38 12.41 -0.26
CA THR A 73 15.01 13.76 0.16
C THR A 73 13.61 14.11 -0.34
N VAL A 74 12.79 14.69 0.54
CA VAL A 74 11.41 15.09 0.26
C VAL A 74 11.20 16.55 0.64
N THR A 75 10.58 17.31 -0.26
CA THR A 75 10.13 18.68 -0.03
C THR A 75 8.66 18.74 0.42
N ALA A 76 8.23 19.86 1.01
CA ALA A 76 6.82 20.07 1.34
C ALA A 76 5.89 19.97 0.10
N ALA A 77 6.34 20.46 -1.06
CA ALA A 77 5.57 20.35 -2.30
C ALA A 77 5.47 18.89 -2.79
N GLU A 78 6.49 18.06 -2.57
CA GLU A 78 6.44 16.63 -2.89
C GLU A 78 5.54 15.86 -1.93
N LEU A 79 5.49 16.24 -0.66
CA LEU A 79 4.54 15.70 0.32
C LEU A 79 3.09 15.92 -0.11
N GLU A 80 2.73 17.15 -0.54
CA GLU A 80 1.38 17.43 -1.04
C GLU A 80 1.06 16.65 -2.32
N ARG A 81 2.04 16.49 -3.22
CA ARG A 81 1.90 15.61 -4.38
C ARG A 81 1.72 14.14 -3.97
N ALA A 82 2.37 13.71 -2.90
CA ALA A 82 2.21 12.35 -2.38
C ALA A 82 0.80 12.09 -1.86
N ARG A 83 0.23 13.04 -1.11
CA ARG A 83 -1.18 12.96 -0.66
C ARG A 83 -2.14 12.98 -1.84
N THR A 84 -1.88 13.82 -2.85
CA THR A 84 -2.68 13.89 -4.08
C THR A 84 -2.66 12.56 -4.85
N LEU A 85 -1.48 11.97 -5.04
CA LEU A 85 -1.32 10.66 -5.70
C LEU A 85 -1.98 9.56 -4.87
N ARG A 86 -1.78 9.54 -3.56
CA ARG A 86 -2.40 8.59 -2.63
C ARG A 86 -3.92 8.60 -2.79
N ASP A 87 -4.53 9.77 -2.76
CA ASP A 87 -5.99 9.91 -2.82
C ASP A 87 -6.52 9.46 -4.20
N ALA A 88 -5.79 9.76 -5.28
CA ALA A 88 -6.14 9.25 -6.61
C ALA A 88 -6.08 7.72 -6.69
N VAL A 89 -5.00 7.11 -6.19
CA VAL A 89 -4.84 5.63 -6.14
C VAL A 89 -5.92 5.00 -5.25
N PHE A 90 -6.20 5.58 -4.09
CA PHE A 90 -7.26 5.12 -3.19
C PHE A 90 -8.60 5.08 -3.91
N LEU A 91 -8.97 6.17 -4.58
CA LEU A 91 -10.24 6.28 -5.30
C LEU A 91 -10.32 5.31 -6.48
N LEU A 92 -9.26 5.13 -7.26
CA LEU A 92 -9.23 4.17 -8.36
C LEU A 92 -9.34 2.73 -7.86
N ALA A 93 -8.64 2.39 -6.77
CA ALA A 93 -8.71 1.08 -6.16
C ALA A 93 -10.09 0.79 -5.58
N ALA A 94 -10.73 1.77 -4.94
CA ALA A 94 -12.11 1.68 -4.48
C ALA A 94 -13.09 1.57 -5.66
N ASP A 95 -12.91 2.34 -6.73
CA ASP A 95 -13.75 2.23 -7.93
C ASP A 95 -13.65 0.81 -8.51
N ARG A 96 -12.44 0.27 -8.67
CA ARG A 96 -12.22 -1.10 -9.13
C ARG A 96 -12.82 -2.16 -8.19
N ALA A 97 -12.60 -2.05 -6.88
CA ALA A 97 -13.10 -3.01 -5.89
C ALA A 97 -14.63 -3.10 -5.87
N HIS A 98 -15.32 -2.02 -6.23
CA HIS A 98 -16.78 -1.93 -6.28
C HIS A 98 -17.34 -2.06 -7.70
N GLY A 99 -16.52 -2.46 -8.69
CA GLY A 99 -16.97 -2.65 -10.09
C GLY A 99 -17.40 -1.36 -10.79
N ARG A 100 -16.90 -0.20 -10.35
CA ARG A 100 -17.19 1.12 -10.94
C ARG A 100 -16.14 1.49 -11.99
N PRO A 101 -16.52 2.28 -13.02
CA PRO A 101 -15.56 2.78 -14.01
C PRO A 101 -14.45 3.63 -13.36
N LEU A 102 -13.23 3.51 -13.87
CA LEU A 102 -12.13 4.38 -13.47
C LEU A 102 -12.37 5.80 -14.02
N ARG A 103 -12.18 6.79 -13.16
CA ARG A 103 -12.48 8.19 -13.47
C ARG A 103 -11.26 8.93 -14.02
N ALA A 104 -11.46 9.69 -15.09
CA ALA A 104 -10.40 10.41 -15.80
C ALA A 104 -9.56 11.31 -14.88
N ALA A 105 -10.20 12.05 -13.98
CA ALA A 105 -9.48 12.95 -13.06
C ALA A 105 -8.44 12.22 -12.19
N GLN A 106 -8.73 11.02 -11.71
CA GLN A 106 -7.75 10.24 -10.95
C GLN A 106 -6.71 9.58 -11.85
N LEU A 107 -7.09 9.15 -13.06
CA LEU A 107 -6.16 8.64 -14.06
C LEU A 107 -5.12 9.70 -14.45
N ASP A 108 -5.55 10.95 -14.64
CA ASP A 108 -4.66 12.06 -14.99
C ASP A 108 -3.60 12.32 -13.93
N VAL A 109 -3.97 12.24 -12.64
CA VAL A 109 -3.01 12.37 -11.52
C VAL A 109 -1.98 11.25 -11.55
N VAL A 110 -2.41 10.00 -11.72
CA VAL A 110 -1.50 8.85 -11.77
C VAL A 110 -0.59 8.93 -12.99
N ASN A 111 -1.15 9.21 -14.17
CA ASN A 111 -0.39 9.31 -15.42
C ASN A 111 0.62 10.46 -15.39
N ALA A 112 0.25 11.62 -14.83
CA ALA A 112 1.16 12.75 -14.68
C ALA A 112 2.34 12.42 -13.75
N ALA A 113 2.09 11.74 -12.63
CA ALA A 113 3.16 11.30 -11.73
C ALA A 113 4.06 10.25 -12.38
N ALA A 114 3.50 9.31 -13.14
CA ALA A 114 4.25 8.25 -13.82
C ALA A 114 5.16 8.77 -14.95
N ALA A 115 4.84 9.93 -15.53
CA ALA A 115 5.56 10.53 -16.66
C ALA A 115 6.98 11.00 -16.30
N THR A 116 7.28 11.24 -15.02
CA THR A 116 8.64 11.60 -14.59
C THR A 116 9.53 10.36 -14.43
N PRO A 117 10.88 10.50 -14.47
CA PRO A 117 11.78 9.38 -14.21
C PRO A 117 11.55 8.74 -12.82
N PRO A 118 11.51 7.40 -12.71
CA PRO A 118 11.32 6.72 -11.44
C PRO A 118 12.64 6.64 -10.64
N LEU A 119 12.58 6.00 -9.48
CA LEU A 119 13.78 5.64 -8.71
C LEU A 119 14.72 4.79 -9.57
N VAL A 120 16.02 5.09 -9.50
CA VAL A 120 17.04 4.44 -10.34
C VAL A 120 17.81 3.43 -9.50
N ALA A 121 17.75 2.16 -9.88
CA ALA A 121 18.61 1.13 -9.33
C ALA A 121 19.99 1.14 -10.02
N ARG A 122 21.02 0.74 -9.29
CA ARG A 122 22.37 0.52 -9.80
C ARG A 122 22.94 -0.79 -9.26
N ILE A 123 23.91 -1.33 -9.98
CA ILE A 123 24.74 -2.44 -9.50
C ILE A 123 26.03 -1.87 -8.89
N THR A 124 26.47 -2.43 -7.78
CA THR A 124 27.74 -2.09 -7.10
C THR A 124 28.87 -3.03 -7.57
N PRO A 125 30.15 -2.70 -7.31
CA PRO A 125 31.28 -3.53 -7.74
C PRO A 125 31.30 -4.96 -7.19
N ASP A 126 30.63 -5.20 -6.06
CA ASP A 126 30.45 -6.54 -5.45
C ASP A 126 29.24 -7.30 -6.02
N GLY A 127 28.58 -6.76 -7.05
CA GLY A 127 27.44 -7.38 -7.73
C GLY A 127 26.11 -7.25 -6.98
N THR A 128 26.03 -6.41 -5.94
CA THR A 128 24.79 -6.18 -5.19
C THR A 128 23.95 -5.04 -5.78
N ARG A 129 22.65 -5.03 -5.47
CA ARG A 129 21.72 -3.98 -5.90
C ARG A 129 21.79 -2.81 -4.91
N ALA A 130 21.95 -1.61 -5.41
CA ALA A 130 21.80 -0.37 -4.64
C ALA A 130 20.89 0.63 -5.35
N TRP A 131 20.47 1.67 -4.64
CA TRP A 131 19.86 2.85 -5.26
C TRP A 131 20.95 3.82 -5.76
N ALA A 132 20.66 4.54 -6.85
CA ALA A 132 21.42 5.72 -7.21
C ALA A 132 21.26 6.80 -6.12
N PRO A 133 22.32 7.57 -5.80
CA PRO A 133 22.24 8.61 -4.79
C PRO A 133 21.30 9.75 -5.21
N GLY A 134 20.81 10.52 -4.22
CA GLY A 134 20.01 11.72 -4.48
C GLY A 134 18.59 11.40 -4.97
N ALA A 135 17.95 10.37 -4.41
CA ALA A 135 16.55 10.09 -4.72
C ALA A 135 15.65 11.22 -4.21
N THR A 136 14.67 11.59 -5.02
CA THR A 136 13.70 12.65 -4.72
C THR A 136 12.32 12.09 -4.44
N GLY A 137 11.50 12.84 -3.70
CA GLY A 137 10.08 12.53 -3.55
C GLY A 137 9.38 12.37 -4.89
N THR A 138 9.74 13.17 -5.90
CA THR A 138 9.18 13.08 -7.26
C THR A 138 9.48 11.72 -7.92
N GLN A 139 10.72 11.21 -7.81
CA GLN A 139 11.06 9.88 -8.34
C GLN A 139 10.37 8.74 -7.59
N LEU A 140 10.22 8.89 -6.27
CA LEU A 140 9.44 7.96 -5.45
C LEU A 140 7.99 7.89 -5.94
N LEU A 141 7.34 9.04 -6.12
CA LEU A 141 5.96 9.12 -6.61
C LEU A 141 5.79 8.57 -8.02
N ALA A 142 6.76 8.78 -8.91
CA ALA A 142 6.77 8.15 -10.23
C ALA A 142 6.86 6.63 -10.16
N THR A 143 7.65 6.09 -9.23
CA THR A 143 7.76 4.65 -8.98
C THR A 143 6.43 4.08 -8.48
N VAL A 144 5.80 4.77 -7.52
CA VAL A 144 4.48 4.41 -6.98
C VAL A 144 3.39 4.47 -8.07
N ALA A 145 3.39 5.51 -8.90
CA ALA A 145 2.41 5.69 -9.96
C ALA A 145 2.52 4.63 -11.05
N ARG A 146 3.75 4.23 -11.42
CA ARG A 146 3.98 3.13 -12.37
C ARG A 146 3.52 1.78 -11.81
N ASP A 147 3.77 1.51 -10.52
CA ASP A 147 3.20 0.33 -9.84
C ASP A 147 1.66 0.35 -9.85
N ALA A 148 1.04 1.52 -9.72
CA ALA A 148 -0.42 1.66 -9.86
C ALA A 148 -0.90 1.34 -11.28
N ILE A 149 -0.20 1.83 -12.31
CA ILE A 149 -0.51 1.50 -13.71
C ILE A 149 -0.43 -0.02 -13.91
N ASP A 150 0.68 -0.64 -13.52
CA ASP A 150 0.90 -2.07 -13.62
C ASP A 150 -0.18 -2.88 -12.90
N LEU A 151 -0.63 -2.42 -11.72
CA LEU A 151 -1.75 -3.03 -11.00
C LEU A 151 -3.05 -2.96 -11.82
N PHE A 152 -3.41 -1.77 -12.31
CA PHE A 152 -4.72 -1.53 -12.91
C PHE A 152 -4.85 -2.06 -14.33
N THR A 153 -3.73 -2.30 -15.04
CA THR A 153 -3.67 -2.88 -16.39
C THR A 153 -3.16 -4.32 -16.43
N GLY A 154 -2.63 -4.82 -15.30
CA GLY A 154 -2.01 -6.14 -15.23
C GLY A 154 -2.98 -7.30 -14.94
N PRO A 155 -2.46 -8.53 -14.75
CA PRO A 155 -3.25 -9.74 -14.57
C PRO A 155 -4.06 -9.78 -13.26
N HIS A 156 -3.76 -8.88 -12.32
CA HIS A 156 -4.47 -8.77 -11.05
C HIS A 156 -5.43 -7.57 -11.00
N ALA A 157 -5.66 -6.90 -12.14
CA ALA A 157 -6.56 -5.76 -12.28
C ALA A 157 -7.95 -6.02 -11.68
N ASP A 158 -8.55 -7.18 -11.95
CA ASP A 158 -9.89 -7.57 -11.46
C ASP A 158 -9.86 -8.18 -10.04
N ARG A 159 -8.69 -8.17 -9.41
CA ARG A 159 -8.45 -8.76 -8.09
C ARG A 159 -8.14 -7.70 -7.04
N VAL A 160 -8.34 -6.43 -7.34
CA VAL A 160 -8.38 -5.34 -6.35
C VAL A 160 -9.67 -5.46 -5.54
N ARG A 161 -9.54 -5.45 -4.21
CA ARG A 161 -10.65 -5.69 -3.28
C ARG A 161 -10.60 -4.70 -2.12
N GLU A 162 -11.77 -4.38 -1.58
CA GLU A 162 -11.92 -3.78 -0.26
C GLU A 162 -12.13 -4.88 0.79
N CYS A 163 -11.66 -4.66 2.01
CA CYS A 163 -11.87 -5.57 3.12
C CYS A 163 -13.37 -5.82 3.38
N GLY A 164 -13.78 -7.09 3.39
CA GLY A 164 -15.18 -7.47 3.61
C GLY A 164 -15.67 -7.40 5.06
N ALA A 165 -15.03 -6.61 5.93
CA ALA A 165 -15.46 -6.36 7.31
C ALA A 165 -16.18 -5.00 7.40
N HIS A 166 -17.22 -4.89 8.22
CA HIS A 166 -18.18 -3.77 8.15
C HIS A 166 -17.61 -2.38 8.36
N THR A 167 -16.50 -2.26 9.08
CA THR A 167 -15.89 -0.99 9.46
C THR A 167 -14.44 -0.86 8.97
N CYS A 168 -14.06 -1.64 7.96
CA CYS A 168 -12.69 -1.66 7.44
C CYS A 168 -12.69 -1.38 5.94
N HIS A 169 -12.02 -0.30 5.55
CA HIS A 169 -11.95 0.16 4.15
C HIS A 169 -10.56 -0.04 3.55
N LEU A 170 -9.76 -0.94 4.12
CA LEU A 170 -8.43 -1.24 3.56
C LEU A 170 -8.57 -1.92 2.20
N LEU A 171 -7.83 -1.41 1.23
CA LEU A 171 -7.78 -1.88 -0.15
C LEU A 171 -6.54 -2.75 -0.35
N PHE A 172 -6.71 -3.86 -1.05
CA PHE A 172 -5.62 -4.79 -1.34
C PHE A 172 -5.82 -5.46 -2.69
N VAL A 173 -4.73 -5.92 -3.29
CA VAL A 173 -4.79 -6.88 -4.39
C VAL A 173 -4.76 -8.29 -3.82
N ASP A 174 -5.73 -9.10 -4.22
CA ASP A 174 -5.76 -10.51 -3.88
C ASP A 174 -4.76 -11.22 -4.78
N THR A 175 -3.58 -11.58 -4.25
CA THR A 175 -2.55 -12.38 -4.93
C THR A 175 -2.61 -13.86 -4.56
N SER A 176 -3.58 -14.27 -3.74
CA SER A 176 -3.70 -15.66 -3.27
C SER A 176 -3.98 -16.61 -4.43
N ARG A 177 -3.43 -17.83 -4.42
CA ARG A 177 -3.70 -18.82 -5.48
C ARG A 177 -5.20 -18.99 -5.82
N PRO A 178 -6.14 -19.12 -4.84
CA PRO A 178 -7.56 -19.27 -5.16
C PRO A 178 -8.26 -17.96 -5.55
N GLY A 179 -7.66 -16.78 -5.33
CA GLY A 179 -8.29 -15.50 -5.63
C GLY A 179 -9.56 -15.22 -4.84
N ARG A 180 -9.62 -15.69 -3.59
CA ARG A 180 -10.80 -15.57 -2.69
C ARG A 180 -10.47 -14.87 -1.36
N ARG A 181 -9.41 -14.08 -1.29
CA ARG A 181 -9.07 -13.29 -0.09
C ARG A 181 -10.18 -12.26 0.15
N ARG A 182 -10.89 -12.40 1.26
CA ARG A 182 -12.00 -11.49 1.63
C ARG A 182 -11.60 -10.39 2.61
N TRP A 183 -10.57 -10.62 3.42
CA TRP A 183 -10.20 -9.72 4.51
C TRP A 183 -8.79 -9.18 4.33
N CYS A 184 -8.55 -7.95 4.80
CA CYS A 184 -7.21 -7.36 4.82
C CYS A 184 -6.23 -8.21 5.63
N ALA A 185 -6.67 -8.78 6.75
CA ALA A 185 -5.91 -9.69 7.58
C ALA A 185 -6.86 -10.70 8.22
N MET A 186 -6.55 -11.99 8.10
CA MET A 186 -7.37 -13.06 8.67
C MET A 186 -7.33 -13.00 10.19
N GLU A 187 -6.14 -12.83 10.76
CA GLU A 187 -5.87 -12.75 12.19
C GLU A 187 -6.57 -11.56 12.88
N HIS A 188 -6.91 -10.51 12.12
CA HIS A 188 -7.58 -9.31 12.62
C HIS A 188 -9.04 -9.21 12.15
N CYS A 189 -9.27 -8.76 10.91
CA CYS A 189 -10.63 -8.49 10.42
C CYS A 189 -11.45 -9.76 10.22
N GLY A 190 -10.86 -10.83 9.69
CA GLY A 190 -11.61 -12.05 9.47
C GLY A 190 -11.98 -12.77 10.78
N ASN A 191 -11.10 -12.78 11.79
CA ASN A 191 -11.42 -13.30 13.12
C ASN A 191 -12.53 -12.48 13.80
N ARG A 192 -12.46 -11.14 13.71
CA ARG A 192 -13.49 -10.25 14.27
C ARG A 192 -14.87 -10.54 13.67
N GLU A 193 -14.96 -10.69 12.34
CA GLU A 193 -16.23 -11.00 11.67
C GLU A 193 -16.74 -12.41 12.01
N LYS A 194 -15.85 -13.42 12.15
CA LYS A 194 -16.24 -14.76 12.61
C LYS A 194 -16.85 -14.73 14.01
N VAL A 195 -16.24 -14.00 14.95
CA VAL A 195 -16.75 -13.83 16.32
C VAL A 195 -18.09 -13.12 16.32
N ARG A 196 -18.24 -12.03 15.54
CA ARG A 196 -19.52 -11.31 15.41
C ARG A 196 -20.63 -12.22 14.88
N ALA A 197 -20.36 -12.98 13.82
CA ALA A 197 -21.32 -13.92 13.24
C ALA A 197 -21.71 -15.03 14.22
N HIS A 198 -20.76 -15.54 15.02
CA HIS A 198 -21.04 -16.49 16.09
C HIS A 198 -21.99 -15.89 17.13
N ARG A 199 -21.67 -14.70 17.67
CA ARG A 199 -22.52 -14.01 18.67
C ARG A 199 -23.94 -13.76 18.15
N ALA A 200 -24.09 -13.33 16.90
CA ALA A 200 -25.40 -13.11 16.29
C ALA A 200 -26.24 -14.39 16.18
N ARG A 201 -25.62 -15.54 15.88
CA ARG A 201 -26.34 -16.83 15.86
C ARG A 201 -26.80 -17.27 17.24
N HIS A 202 -25.97 -17.08 18.27
CA HIS A 202 -26.33 -17.45 19.64
C HIS A 202 -27.39 -16.53 20.23
N ALA A 203 -27.33 -15.23 19.98
CA ALA A 203 -28.37 -14.28 20.40
C ALA A 203 -29.72 -14.51 19.69
N ALA A 204 -29.73 -15.11 18.50
CA ALA A 204 -30.96 -15.50 17.81
C ALA A 204 -31.52 -16.87 18.26
N THR A 205 -30.82 -17.58 19.15
CA THR A 205 -31.19 -18.92 19.66
C THR A 205 -31.60 -18.88 21.15
N GLU A 206 -31.45 -17.74 21.84
CA GLU A 206 -32.01 -17.50 23.18
C GLU A 206 -33.41 -16.87 23.04
N PRO A 207 -34.48 -17.49 23.59
CA PRO A 207 -35.85 -16.96 23.55
C PRO A 207 -36.08 -15.75 24.46
#